data_AF-A0A8J2EQ42-F1
#
_entry.id   AF-A0A8J2EQ42-F1
#
_cell.length_a   1.000
_cell.length_b   1.000
_cell.length_c   1.000
_cell.angle_alpha   90.00
_cell.angle_beta   90.00
_cell.angle_gamma   90.00
#
_symmetry.space_group_name_H-M   'P 1'
#
loop_
_entity.id
_entity.type
_entity.pdbx_description
1 polymer ?
#
loop_
_entity_poly.entity_id
_entity_poly.type
_entity_poly.pdbx_seq_one_letter_code
_entity_poly.pdbx_strand_id
1 'polypeptide(L)'
;MGEYVNIGEAGQPRKQKTFLEEFMPSSFGKTEHSILREVELRYGFTWDRMHAYKTIMEFPTLPDHMPPSHILDDKNVPRCKLPYDVLDRCMVVETARETRKEPFARMYVCKEFFTAFDRCTRRRDMRMLERILKWEGNHFQSLGADDKKQYTGELQTKHEYLQYAIEHDPTPALKEKAQRDACHMEFRLDNLETLDDPKKHRKLKWRLSHYLQRGGGRGSSWNRRMWDAHRVEWNKESPTFSDPIWKPKSAEERQEEKIQKHLAASEKERPRPGEPEKVSPPHVLQGSKSSGSPVGAQTNLPGMDAAIAGA
;
A
#
# COMPACT_ATOMS: atom_id res chain seq x y z
N MET A 1 -64.62 36.98 35.69
CA MET A 1 -64.37 35.58 35.31
C MET A 1 -63.98 35.57 33.84
N GLY A 2 -62.75 35.16 33.54
CA GLY A 2 -62.21 35.16 32.19
C GLY A 2 -60.70 34.99 32.23
N GLU A 3 -60.25 33.75 32.45
CA GLU A 3 -58.84 33.36 32.40
C GLU A 3 -58.50 32.88 30.98
N TYR A 4 -57.57 33.58 30.33
CA TYR A 4 -56.97 33.16 29.06
C TYR A 4 -55.82 32.20 29.32
N VAL A 5 -55.96 30.96 28.85
CA VAL A 5 -54.92 29.93 28.91
C VAL A 5 -53.99 30.10 27.71
N ASN A 6 -52.72 30.46 27.97
CA ASN A 6 -51.66 30.50 26.98
C ASN A 6 -51.24 29.06 26.63
N ILE A 7 -51.50 28.63 25.40
CA ILE A 7 -51.04 27.36 24.85
C ILE A 7 -49.61 27.58 24.35
N GLY A 8 -48.64 27.11 25.13
CA GLY A 8 -47.21 27.21 24.81
C GLY A 8 -46.84 26.51 23.50
N GLU A 9 -45.99 27.17 22.72
CA GLU A 9 -45.46 26.72 21.44
C GLU A 9 -44.77 25.35 21.56
N ALA A 10 -45.20 24.41 20.71
CA ALA A 10 -44.61 23.09 20.58
C ALA A 10 -43.15 23.21 20.11
N GLY A 11 -42.21 22.92 21.01
CA GLY A 11 -40.78 22.86 20.70
C GLY A 11 -40.50 21.89 19.55
N GLN A 12 -39.93 22.41 18.46
CA GLN A 12 -39.51 21.59 17.33
C GLN A 12 -38.50 20.52 17.77
N PRO A 13 -38.63 19.26 17.31
CA PRO A 13 -37.67 18.21 17.61
C PRO A 13 -36.30 18.59 17.03
N ARG A 14 -35.33 18.76 17.94
CA ARG A 14 -33.93 19.02 17.61
C ARG A 14 -33.43 17.83 16.77
N LYS A 15 -33.30 18.02 15.45
CA LYS A 15 -32.78 16.99 14.53
C LYS A 15 -31.42 16.52 15.07
N GLN A 16 -31.37 15.29 15.59
CA GLN A 16 -30.11 14.67 15.96
C GLN A 16 -29.33 14.47 14.67
N LYS A 17 -28.23 15.22 14.53
CA LYS A 17 -27.27 14.99 13.46
C LYS A 17 -26.80 13.54 13.58
N THR A 18 -26.78 12.84 12.46
CA THR A 18 -26.24 11.49 12.46
C THR A 18 -24.75 11.53 12.81
N PHE A 19 -24.23 10.51 13.48
CA PHE A 19 -22.81 10.42 13.84
C PHE A 19 -21.88 10.67 12.63
N LEU A 20 -22.32 10.32 11.42
CA LEU A 20 -21.63 10.61 10.17
C LEU A 20 -21.57 12.11 9.82
N GLU A 21 -22.65 12.87 10.04
CA GLU A 21 -22.69 14.31 9.76
C GLU A 21 -21.80 15.13 10.71
N GLU A 22 -21.52 14.62 11.91
CA GLU A 22 -20.62 15.29 12.87
C GLU A 22 -19.14 15.06 12.51
N PHE A 23 -18.82 13.90 11.92
CA PHE A 23 -17.45 13.53 11.60
C PHE A 23 -17.00 13.89 10.18
N MET A 24 -17.92 14.16 9.26
CA MET A 24 -17.57 14.58 7.90
C MET A 24 -17.34 16.09 7.81
N PRO A 25 -16.20 16.56 7.27
CA PRO A 25 -16.01 17.98 7.00
C PRO A 25 -17.07 18.45 6.01
N SER A 26 -17.72 19.58 6.30
CA SER A 26 -18.67 20.21 5.39
C SER A 26 -18.03 20.35 4.00
N SER A 27 -18.59 19.63 3.03
CA SER A 27 -18.07 19.52 1.67
C SER A 27 -18.53 20.68 0.76
N PHE A 28 -19.38 21.57 1.26
CA PHE A 28 -19.85 22.72 0.50
C PHE A 28 -18.69 23.66 0.15
N GLY A 29 -18.33 23.69 -1.14
CA GLY A 29 -17.33 24.59 -1.72
C GLY A 29 -15.87 24.14 -1.65
N LYS A 30 -15.57 22.94 -1.10
CA LYS A 30 -14.19 22.41 -1.05
C LYS A 30 -13.91 21.51 -2.25
N THR A 31 -12.69 21.60 -2.77
CA THR A 31 -12.20 20.63 -3.77
C THR A 31 -11.93 19.28 -3.11
N GLU A 32 -12.06 18.19 -3.88
CA GLU A 32 -11.79 16.82 -3.41
C GLU A 32 -10.39 16.69 -2.78
N HIS A 33 -9.39 17.33 -3.38
CA HIS A 33 -8.02 17.37 -2.86
C HIS A 33 -7.93 18.07 -1.49
N SER A 34 -8.68 19.16 -1.27
CA SER A 34 -8.71 19.84 0.03
C SER A 34 -9.35 18.97 1.11
N ILE A 35 -10.42 18.26 0.76
CA ILE A 35 -11.09 17.29 1.65
C ILE A 35 -10.11 16.18 2.02
N LEU A 36 -9.47 15.55 1.03
CA LEU A 36 -8.48 14.51 1.26
C LEU A 36 -7.39 14.95 2.23
N ARG A 37 -6.77 16.10 1.95
CA ARG A 37 -5.70 16.65 2.81
C ARG A 37 -6.16 16.89 4.25
N GLU A 38 -7.40 17.33 4.45
CA GLU A 38 -7.96 17.52 5.79
C GLU A 38 -8.13 16.18 6.52
N VAL A 39 -8.63 15.16 5.82
CA VAL A 39 -8.83 13.81 6.36
C VAL A 39 -7.50 13.15 6.70
N GLU A 40 -6.51 13.23 5.82
CA GLU A 40 -5.16 12.72 6.04
C GLU A 40 -4.49 13.40 7.24
N LEU A 41 -4.64 14.73 7.36
CA LEU A 41 -4.12 15.47 8.51
C LEU A 41 -4.80 15.07 9.81
N ARG A 42 -6.12 14.80 9.76
CA ARG A 42 -6.93 14.39 10.91
C ARG A 42 -6.55 13.00 11.39
N TYR A 43 -6.34 12.06 10.47
CA TYR A 43 -6.11 10.65 10.78
C TYR A 43 -4.64 10.26 10.90
N GLY A 44 -3.72 11.06 10.37
CA GLY A 44 -2.28 10.84 10.49
C GLY A 44 -1.74 9.74 9.55
N PHE A 45 -2.46 9.45 8.47
CA PHE A 45 -2.02 8.58 7.38
C PHE A 45 -2.62 9.05 6.05
N THR A 46 -1.95 8.73 4.95
CA THR A 46 -2.38 9.09 3.59
C THR A 46 -3.37 8.09 3.03
N TRP A 47 -4.18 8.51 2.06
CA TRP A 47 -5.05 7.62 1.30
C TRP A 47 -4.25 6.51 0.63
N ASP A 48 -3.13 6.87 0.02
CA ASP A 48 -2.24 5.96 -0.68
C ASP A 48 -1.67 4.89 0.26
N ARG A 49 -1.22 5.27 1.47
CA ARG A 49 -0.72 4.32 2.47
C ARG A 49 -1.80 3.33 2.90
N MET A 50 -3.05 3.79 3.03
CA MET A 50 -4.16 2.89 3.34
C MET A 50 -4.40 1.87 2.23
N HIS A 51 -4.24 2.26 0.96
CA HIS A 51 -4.38 1.36 -0.20
C HIS A 51 -3.15 0.48 -0.42
N ALA A 52 -2.00 0.89 0.09
CA ALA A 52 -0.77 0.10 0.10
C ALA A 52 -0.76 -1.01 1.17
N TYR A 53 -1.84 -1.24 1.93
CA TYR A 53 -1.86 -2.17 3.06
C TYR A 53 -1.40 -3.60 2.71
N LYS A 54 -1.69 -4.07 1.49
CA LYS A 54 -1.21 -5.38 1.01
C LYS A 54 0.30 -5.41 0.90
N THR A 55 0.89 -4.37 0.32
CA THR A 55 2.34 -4.22 0.20
C THR A 55 3.01 -3.98 1.56
N ILE A 56 2.38 -3.22 2.47
CA ILE A 56 2.86 -3.02 3.84
C ILE A 56 2.88 -4.36 4.62
N MET A 57 1.99 -5.29 4.30
CA MET A 57 1.96 -6.62 4.89
C MET A 57 3.15 -7.48 4.46
N GLU A 58 3.80 -7.19 3.33
CA GLU A 58 5.05 -7.85 2.95
C GLU A 58 6.13 -7.58 3.97
N PHE A 59 7.01 -8.56 4.18
CA PHE A 59 8.17 -8.40 5.06
C PHE A 59 9.18 -7.43 4.44
N PRO A 60 9.94 -6.69 5.26
CA PRO A 60 11.09 -5.93 4.79
C PRO A 60 12.13 -6.86 4.17
N THR A 61 12.91 -6.31 3.23
CA THR A 61 13.98 -7.03 2.54
C THR A 61 15.06 -7.47 3.53
N LEU A 62 15.37 -8.77 3.54
CA LEU A 62 16.41 -9.34 4.39
C LEU A 62 17.78 -9.21 3.72
N PRO A 63 18.88 -9.19 4.49
CA PRO A 63 20.22 -9.36 3.93
C PRO A 63 20.33 -10.71 3.22
N ASP A 64 21.03 -10.76 2.08
CA ASP A 64 21.09 -11.93 1.20
C ASP A 64 21.71 -13.17 1.89
N HIS A 65 22.64 -12.96 2.81
CA HIS A 65 23.31 -14.03 3.57
C HIS A 65 22.67 -14.32 4.93
N MET A 66 21.58 -13.62 5.28
CA MET A 66 20.90 -13.83 6.55
C MET A 66 19.91 -15.00 6.42
N PRO A 67 20.05 -16.08 7.22
CA PRO A 67 19.09 -17.18 7.18
C PRO A 67 17.71 -16.70 7.63
N PRO A 68 16.61 -17.04 6.91
CA PRO A 68 15.26 -16.64 7.31
C PRO A 68 14.85 -17.12 8.71
N SER A 69 15.42 -18.23 9.19
CA SER A 69 15.18 -18.80 10.53
C SER A 69 15.49 -17.82 11.66
N HIS A 70 16.47 -16.91 11.49
CA HIS A 70 16.80 -15.90 12.50
C HIS A 70 15.66 -14.91 12.79
N ILE A 71 14.68 -14.82 11.90
CA ILE A 71 13.55 -13.89 12.01
C ILE A 71 12.22 -14.63 12.12
N LEU A 72 11.99 -15.63 11.27
CA LEU A 72 10.68 -16.29 11.17
C LEU A 72 10.38 -17.19 12.39
N ASP A 73 11.41 -17.72 13.04
CA ASP A 73 11.26 -18.59 14.21
C ASP A 73 11.14 -17.79 15.52
N ASP A 74 11.37 -16.48 15.47
CA ASP A 74 11.30 -15.62 16.64
C ASP A 74 9.83 -15.36 17.04
N LYS A 75 9.41 -16.03 18.11
CA LYS A 75 8.09 -15.84 18.74
C LYS A 75 7.82 -14.39 19.14
N ASN A 76 8.86 -13.55 19.27
CA ASN A 76 8.74 -12.14 19.60
C ASN A 76 8.41 -11.24 18.41
N VAL A 77 8.46 -11.76 17.17
CA VAL A 77 8.05 -11.00 15.98
C VAL A 77 6.52 -11.07 15.88
N PRO A 78 5.79 -9.94 16.03
CA PRO A 78 4.34 -9.92 15.96
C PRO A 78 3.79 -10.50 14.66
N ARG A 79 2.78 -11.38 14.79
CA ARG A 79 2.02 -11.90 13.66
C ARG A 79 0.87 -10.94 13.34
N CYS A 80 0.98 -10.23 12.23
CA CYS A 80 0.01 -9.20 11.83
C CYS A 80 -1.15 -9.71 10.97
N LYS A 81 -1.30 -11.04 10.84
CA LYS A 81 -2.34 -11.67 10.02
C LYS A 81 -3.75 -11.28 10.44
N LEU A 82 -4.07 -11.31 11.74
CA LEU A 82 -5.41 -10.98 12.21
C LEU A 82 -5.79 -9.51 11.96
N PRO A 83 -4.98 -8.50 12.34
CA PRO A 83 -5.24 -7.11 11.96
C PRO A 83 -5.36 -6.90 10.44
N TYR A 84 -4.54 -7.60 9.66
CA TYR A 84 -4.60 -7.59 8.20
C TYR A 84 -5.94 -8.14 7.68
N ASP A 85 -6.36 -9.34 8.10
CA ASP A 85 -7.59 -9.98 7.63
C ASP A 85 -8.85 -9.17 8.00
N VAL A 86 -8.82 -8.45 9.13
CA VAL A 86 -9.90 -7.53 9.51
C VAL A 86 -9.91 -6.28 8.62
N LEU A 87 -8.75 -5.68 8.36
CA LEU A 87 -8.63 -4.53 7.46
C LEU A 87 -9.02 -4.90 6.02
N ASP A 88 -8.52 -6.01 5.48
CA ASP A 88 -8.78 -6.48 4.12
C ASP A 88 -10.29 -6.65 3.88
N ARG A 89 -10.99 -7.30 4.83
CA ARG A 89 -12.46 -7.41 4.79
C ARG A 89 -13.15 -6.05 4.78
N CYS A 90 -12.71 -5.11 5.63
CA CYS A 90 -13.27 -3.76 5.63
C CYS A 90 -13.06 -3.07 4.27
N MET A 91 -11.84 -3.12 3.74
CA MET A 91 -11.48 -2.50 2.46
C MET A 91 -12.29 -3.08 1.30
N VAL A 92 -12.48 -4.41 1.26
CA VAL A 92 -13.28 -5.08 0.22
C VAL A 92 -14.76 -4.69 0.30
N VAL A 93 -15.37 -4.74 1.50
CA VAL A 93 -16.79 -4.43 1.69
C VAL A 93 -17.09 -2.95 1.40
N GLU A 94 -16.26 -2.04 1.91
CA GLU A 94 -16.49 -0.60 1.78
C GLU A 94 -16.15 -0.07 0.39
N THR A 95 -15.40 -0.81 -0.43
CA THR A 95 -15.21 -0.48 -1.86
C THR A 95 -16.55 -0.40 -2.60
N ALA A 96 -17.52 -1.25 -2.25
CA ALA A 96 -18.84 -1.24 -2.88
C ALA A 96 -19.72 -0.04 -2.41
N ARG A 97 -19.32 0.65 -1.34
CA ARG A 97 -20.06 1.76 -0.73
C ARG A 97 -19.52 3.14 -1.10
N GLU A 98 -18.38 3.20 -1.78
CA GLU A 98 -17.83 4.47 -2.25
C GLU A 98 -18.76 5.10 -3.30
N THR A 99 -19.25 6.29 -3.00
CA THR A 99 -20.10 7.07 -3.91
C THR A 99 -19.39 8.34 -4.34
N ARG A 100 -19.85 8.97 -5.43
CA ARG A 100 -19.33 10.29 -5.85
C ARG A 100 -19.45 11.38 -4.77
N LYS A 101 -20.36 11.21 -3.81
CA LYS A 101 -20.56 12.16 -2.69
C LYS A 101 -19.55 11.92 -1.56
N GLU A 102 -19.05 10.69 -1.44
CA GLU A 102 -18.17 10.24 -0.36
C GLU A 102 -17.00 9.43 -0.94
N PRO A 103 -16.12 10.06 -1.75
CA PRO A 103 -15.03 9.37 -2.43
C PRO A 103 -14.00 8.75 -1.48
N PHE A 104 -13.98 9.20 -0.22
CA PHE A 104 -13.05 8.73 0.81
C PHE A 104 -13.72 7.91 1.91
N ALA A 105 -14.92 7.36 1.70
CA ALA A 105 -15.68 6.61 2.72
C ALA A 105 -14.82 5.55 3.45
N ARG A 106 -13.99 4.80 2.72
CA ARG A 106 -13.07 3.79 3.26
C ARG A 106 -12.13 4.35 4.34
N MET A 107 -11.66 5.60 4.19
CA MET A 107 -10.74 6.22 5.13
C MET A 107 -11.36 6.45 6.49
N TYR A 108 -12.66 6.76 6.53
CA TYR A 108 -13.40 6.99 7.76
C TYR A 108 -13.81 5.66 8.40
N VAL A 109 -14.36 4.74 7.60
CA VAL A 109 -14.92 3.48 8.10
C VAL A 109 -13.81 2.50 8.51
N CYS A 110 -12.77 2.35 7.69
CA CYS A 110 -11.69 1.40 7.95
C CYS A 110 -10.55 1.96 8.81
N LYS A 111 -10.68 3.19 9.32
CA LYS A 111 -9.66 3.90 10.10
C LYS A 111 -9.10 3.08 11.26
N GLU A 112 -9.98 2.54 12.10
CA GLU A 112 -9.58 1.86 13.33
C GLU A 112 -8.86 0.54 13.00
N PHE A 113 -9.33 -0.19 11.98
CA PHE A 113 -8.68 -1.41 11.49
C PHE A 113 -7.32 -1.12 10.86
N PHE A 114 -7.23 -0.05 10.05
CA PHE A 114 -5.97 0.37 9.46
C PHE A 114 -4.96 0.78 10.52
N THR A 115 -5.41 1.54 11.53
CA THR A 115 -4.57 1.97 12.63
C THR A 115 -4.03 0.78 13.45
N ALA A 116 -4.85 -0.23 13.71
CA ALA A 116 -4.42 -1.47 14.38
C ALA A 116 -3.41 -2.26 13.54
N PHE A 117 -3.67 -2.38 12.23
CA PHE A 117 -2.78 -3.01 11.27
C PHE A 117 -1.41 -2.30 11.19
N ASP A 118 -1.39 -0.99 10.95
CA ASP A 118 -0.17 -0.19 10.82
C ASP A 118 0.68 -0.21 12.10
N ARG A 119 0.05 -0.18 13.29
CA ARG A 119 0.77 -0.38 14.56
C ARG A 119 1.41 -1.76 14.65
N CYS A 120 0.74 -2.81 14.17
CA CYS A 120 1.29 -4.16 14.19
C CYS A 120 2.49 -4.28 13.26
N THR A 121 2.35 -3.87 12.00
CA THR A 121 3.42 -4.00 10.99
C THR A 121 4.65 -3.19 11.38
N ARG A 122 4.48 -1.97 11.91
CA ARG A 122 5.60 -1.19 12.45
C ARG A 122 6.35 -1.92 13.57
N ARG A 123 5.66 -2.53 14.53
CA ARG A 123 6.31 -3.31 15.60
C ARG A 123 7.04 -4.53 15.03
N ARG A 124 6.42 -5.23 14.08
CA ARG A 124 7.01 -6.37 13.37
C ARG A 124 8.29 -5.98 12.67
N ASP A 125 8.22 -5.00 11.77
CA ASP A 125 9.32 -4.55 10.94
C ASP A 125 10.50 -4.06 11.79
N MET A 126 10.20 -3.44 12.93
CA MET A 126 11.22 -3.02 13.89
C MET A 126 11.89 -4.16 14.64
N ARG A 127 11.13 -5.16 15.10
CA ARG A 127 11.72 -6.36 15.71
C ARG A 127 12.61 -7.09 14.70
N MET A 128 12.17 -7.14 13.44
CA MET A 128 12.99 -7.69 12.36
C MET A 128 14.26 -6.86 12.16
N LEU A 129 14.15 -5.53 12.09
CA LEU A 129 15.30 -4.65 11.93
C LEU A 129 16.30 -4.79 13.09
N GLU A 130 15.85 -4.84 14.35
CA GLU A 130 16.72 -5.11 15.51
C GLU A 130 17.52 -6.41 15.35
N ARG A 131 16.91 -7.47 14.81
CA ARG A 131 17.58 -8.75 14.53
C ARG A 131 18.57 -8.63 13.38
N ILE A 132 18.17 -7.94 12.30
CA ILE A 132 19.02 -7.67 11.14
C ILE A 132 20.27 -6.90 11.59
N LEU A 133 20.12 -5.78 12.30
CA LEU A 133 21.25 -4.97 12.76
C LEU A 133 22.22 -5.74 13.66
N LYS A 134 21.68 -6.62 14.52
CA LYS A 134 22.51 -7.49 15.37
C LYS A 134 23.28 -8.52 14.54
N TRP A 135 22.61 -9.19 13.61
CA TRP A 135 23.23 -10.20 12.76
C TRP A 135 24.28 -9.56 11.83
N GLU A 136 23.93 -8.45 11.19
CA GLU A 136 24.82 -7.70 10.30
C GLU A 136 26.05 -7.18 11.02
N GLY A 137 25.91 -6.67 12.25
CA GLY A 137 27.07 -6.23 13.02
C GLY A 137 28.11 -7.34 13.20
N ASN A 138 27.65 -8.56 13.52
CA ASN A 138 28.54 -9.72 13.67
C ASN A 138 29.12 -10.18 12.32
N HIS A 139 28.27 -10.28 11.29
CA HIS A 139 28.69 -10.69 9.95
C HIS A 139 29.73 -9.72 9.41
N PHE A 140 29.45 -8.42 9.46
CA PHE A 140 30.34 -7.37 8.99
C PHE A 140 31.69 -7.39 9.72
N GLN A 141 31.71 -7.59 11.04
CA GLN A 141 32.97 -7.69 11.80
C GLN A 141 33.83 -8.88 11.37
N SER A 142 33.21 -9.99 10.92
CA SER A 142 33.93 -11.18 10.44
C SER A 142 34.53 -11.04 9.04
N LEU A 143 34.10 -10.04 8.26
CA LEU A 143 34.58 -9.80 6.90
C LEU A 143 35.98 -9.17 6.87
N GLY A 144 36.72 -9.46 5.79
CA GLY A 144 37.96 -8.77 5.45
C GLY A 144 37.74 -7.29 5.11
N ALA A 145 38.81 -6.50 5.01
CA ALA A 145 38.70 -5.07 4.72
C ALA A 145 38.08 -4.79 3.34
N ASP A 146 38.46 -5.56 2.32
CA ASP A 146 37.93 -5.43 0.96
C ASP A 146 36.45 -5.85 0.91
N ASP A 147 36.11 -6.99 1.53
CA ASP A 147 34.73 -7.49 1.62
C ASP A 147 33.82 -6.52 2.38
N LYS A 148 34.32 -5.87 3.45
CA LYS A 148 33.58 -4.83 4.17
C LYS A 148 33.22 -3.68 3.24
N LYS A 149 34.19 -3.20 2.44
CA LYS A 149 33.96 -2.12 1.50
C LYS A 149 32.94 -2.51 0.43
N GLN A 150 33.07 -3.72 -0.12
CA GLN A 150 32.10 -4.26 -1.08
C GLN A 150 30.70 -4.33 -0.46
N TYR A 151 30.58 -4.92 0.74
CA TYR A 151 29.31 -5.06 1.44
C TYR A 151 28.63 -3.70 1.69
N THR A 152 29.37 -2.69 2.16
CA THR A 152 28.82 -1.33 2.32
C THR A 152 28.42 -0.71 0.99
N GLY A 153 29.20 -0.92 -0.08
CA GLY A 153 28.88 -0.41 -1.41
C GLY A 153 27.59 -1.01 -1.97
N GLU A 154 27.37 -2.32 -1.80
CA GLU A 154 26.13 -2.97 -2.22
C GLU A 154 24.91 -2.43 -1.46
N LEU A 155 25.05 -2.15 -0.16
CA LEU A 155 23.97 -1.53 0.62
C LEU A 155 23.68 -0.09 0.17
N GLN A 156 24.72 0.69 -0.16
CA GLN A 156 24.57 2.04 -0.70
C GLN A 156 23.86 2.02 -2.05
N THR A 157 24.28 1.17 -2.99
CA THR A 157 23.61 1.03 -4.29
C THR A 157 22.15 0.60 -4.14
N LYS A 158 21.85 -0.32 -3.21
CA LYS A 158 20.45 -0.71 -2.90
C LYS A 158 19.66 0.48 -2.34
N HIS A 159 20.26 1.30 -1.47
CA HIS A 159 19.62 2.50 -0.92
C HIS A 159 19.34 3.54 -2.01
N GLU A 160 20.31 3.82 -2.88
CA GLU A 160 20.16 4.74 -4.03
C GLU A 160 19.06 4.26 -4.99
N TYR A 161 19.01 2.96 -5.29
CA TYR A 161 17.93 2.40 -6.11
C TYR A 161 16.55 2.59 -5.46
N LEU A 162 16.46 2.40 -4.14
CA LEU A 162 15.20 2.63 -3.42
C LEU A 162 14.81 4.11 -3.45
N GLN A 163 15.76 5.04 -3.33
CA GLN A 163 15.50 6.47 -3.50
C GLN A 163 14.97 6.79 -4.90
N TYR A 164 15.60 6.24 -5.94
CA TYR A 164 15.12 6.34 -7.30
C TYR A 164 13.68 5.82 -7.44
N ALA A 165 13.37 4.65 -6.87
CA ALA A 165 12.04 4.05 -6.91
C ALA A 165 10.98 4.94 -6.23
N ILE A 166 11.30 5.58 -5.10
CA ILE A 166 10.38 6.51 -4.40
C ILE A 166 9.95 7.66 -5.33
N GLU A 167 10.88 8.19 -6.10
CA GLU A 167 10.63 9.30 -7.02
C GLU A 167 9.88 8.84 -8.27
N HIS A 168 10.30 7.71 -8.85
CA HIS A 168 9.91 7.32 -10.21
C HIS A 168 8.80 6.27 -10.30
N ASP A 169 8.48 5.54 -9.23
CA ASP A 169 7.45 4.50 -9.31
C ASP A 169 6.06 5.12 -9.58
N PRO A 170 5.27 4.60 -10.54
CA PRO A 170 3.95 5.14 -10.82
C PRO A 170 2.91 4.73 -9.76
N THR A 171 3.20 3.68 -8.97
CA THR A 171 2.23 3.07 -8.06
C THR A 171 2.51 3.52 -6.61
N PRO A 172 1.56 4.17 -5.93
CA PRO A 172 1.77 4.61 -4.55
C PRO A 172 2.11 3.48 -3.57
N ALA A 173 1.60 2.27 -3.83
CA ALA A 173 1.93 1.09 -3.03
C ALA A 173 3.41 0.68 -3.11
N LEU A 174 4.01 0.78 -4.30
CA LEU A 174 5.45 0.52 -4.48
C LEU A 174 6.29 1.63 -3.85
N LYS A 175 5.85 2.89 -3.94
CA LYS A 175 6.50 4.01 -3.25
C LYS A 175 6.53 3.82 -1.74
N GLU A 176 5.42 3.45 -1.11
CA GLU A 176 5.37 3.20 0.34
C GLU A 176 6.31 2.06 0.76
N LYS A 177 6.41 0.99 -0.06
CA LYS A 177 7.39 -0.08 0.16
C LYS A 177 8.82 0.41 0.05
N ALA A 178 9.14 1.12 -1.04
CA ALA A 178 10.47 1.66 -1.28
C ALA A 178 10.89 2.63 -0.18
N GLN A 179 9.98 3.49 0.31
CA GLN A 179 10.22 4.39 1.45
C GLN A 179 10.55 3.63 2.72
N ARG A 180 9.77 2.60 3.05
CA ARG A 180 10.02 1.75 4.22
C ARG A 180 11.38 1.07 4.12
N ASP A 181 11.65 0.44 2.99
CA ASP A 181 12.86 -0.34 2.79
C ASP A 181 14.11 0.58 2.73
N ALA A 182 14.00 1.78 2.16
CA ALA A 182 15.05 2.80 2.16
C ALA A 182 15.38 3.25 3.60
N CYS A 183 14.36 3.52 4.40
CA CYS A 183 14.54 3.86 5.82
C CYS A 183 15.26 2.73 6.58
N HIS A 184 14.94 1.46 6.29
CA HIS A 184 15.67 0.33 6.85
C HIS A 184 17.14 0.29 6.38
N MET A 185 17.43 0.55 5.10
CA MET A 185 18.80 0.61 4.61
C MET A 185 19.61 1.70 5.31
N GLU A 186 19.03 2.88 5.57
CA GLU A 186 19.71 3.95 6.33
C GLU A 186 20.10 3.48 7.73
N PHE A 187 19.19 2.81 8.45
CA PHE A 187 19.51 2.25 9.77
C PHE A 187 20.61 1.18 9.70
N ARG A 188 20.64 0.38 8.64
CA ARG A 188 21.67 -0.64 8.43
C ARG A 188 23.03 0.00 8.17
N LEU A 189 23.11 0.96 7.25
CA LEU A 189 24.33 1.74 6.96
C LEU A 189 24.85 2.45 8.22
N ASP A 190 23.97 3.19 8.91
CA ASP A 190 24.30 3.85 10.19
C ASP A 190 24.81 2.86 11.24
N ASN A 191 24.26 1.63 11.29
CA ASN A 191 24.72 0.63 12.24
C ASN A 191 26.15 0.21 11.96
N LEU A 192 26.50 -0.05 10.69
CA LEU A 192 27.85 -0.46 10.29
C LEU A 192 28.88 0.65 10.54
N GLU A 193 28.55 1.91 10.25
CA GLU A 193 29.43 3.06 10.50
C GLU A 193 29.67 3.34 11.99
N THR A 194 28.78 2.84 12.85
CA THR A 194 28.80 3.15 14.29
C THR A 194 29.24 1.98 15.17
N LEU A 195 29.62 0.84 14.57
CA LEU A 195 30.08 -0.34 15.32
C LEU A 195 31.27 -0.03 16.23
N ASP A 196 32.18 0.84 15.77
CA ASP A 196 33.40 1.19 16.51
C ASP A 196 33.19 2.37 17.48
N ASP A 197 32.02 3.03 17.46
CA ASP A 197 31.71 4.20 18.30
C ASP A 197 30.48 3.94 19.20
N PRO A 198 30.70 3.58 20.49
CA PRO A 198 29.63 3.30 21.44
C PRO A 198 28.65 4.46 21.64
N LYS A 199 29.09 5.72 21.48
CA LYS A 199 28.22 6.90 21.64
C LYS A 199 27.29 7.03 20.45
N LYS A 200 27.81 6.89 19.23
CA LYS A 200 26.97 6.90 18.02
C LYS A 200 26.01 5.70 18.00
N HIS A 201 26.46 4.52 18.41
CA HIS A 201 25.60 3.34 18.50
C HIS A 201 24.44 3.53 19.51
N ARG A 202 24.70 4.19 20.65
CA ARG A 202 23.62 4.56 21.59
C ARG A 202 22.61 5.54 20.96
N LYS A 203 23.08 6.52 20.19
CA LYS A 203 22.24 7.48 19.47
C LYS A 203 21.38 6.76 18.41
N LEU A 204 21.94 5.78 17.71
CA LEU A 204 21.22 4.95 16.74
C LEU A 204 20.08 4.17 17.42
N LYS A 205 20.37 3.49 18.55
CA LYS A 205 19.34 2.80 19.34
C LYS A 205 18.23 3.73 19.82
N TRP A 206 18.57 4.96 20.21
CA TRP A 206 17.59 5.97 20.56
C TRP A 206 16.71 6.37 19.36
N ARG A 207 17.31 6.60 18.18
CA ARG A 207 16.57 6.88 16.93
C ARG A 207 15.62 5.73 16.58
N LEU A 208 16.11 4.50 16.66
CA LEU A 208 15.34 3.27 16.44
C LEU A 208 14.16 3.19 17.42
N SER A 209 14.36 3.49 18.71
CA SER A 209 13.28 3.54 19.69
C SER A 209 12.25 4.65 19.42
N HIS A 210 12.67 5.79 18.87
CA HIS A 210 11.74 6.88 18.54
C HIS A 210 10.90 6.62 17.31
N TYR A 211 11.42 5.84 16.35
CA TYR A 211 10.65 5.32 15.24
C TYR A 211 9.43 4.50 15.73
N LEU A 212 9.54 3.81 16.87
CA LEU A 212 8.44 3.04 17.50
C LEU A 212 7.35 3.92 18.12
N GLN A 213 7.73 4.99 18.82
CA GLN A 213 6.79 5.76 19.67
C GLN A 213 6.00 6.81 18.89
N ARG A 214 6.59 7.40 17.84
CA ARG A 214 5.92 8.38 17.00
C ARG A 214 5.22 7.69 15.84
N GLY A 215 4.24 6.86 16.16
CA GLY A 215 3.39 6.23 15.16
C GLY A 215 2.61 7.29 14.38
N GLY A 216 3.17 7.80 13.26
CA GLY A 216 2.50 8.52 12.16
C GLY A 216 1.73 9.81 12.46
N GLY A 217 1.19 9.99 13.65
CA GLY A 217 0.41 11.14 14.08
C GLY A 217 1.34 12.30 14.38
N ARG A 218 1.45 13.19 13.39
CA ARG A 218 1.99 14.55 13.49
C ARG A 218 3.37 14.66 14.18
N GLY A 219 4.42 14.72 13.36
CA GLY A 219 5.59 15.55 13.68
C GLY A 219 6.68 14.90 14.52
N SER A 220 7.27 13.78 14.06
CA SER A 220 8.73 13.74 14.16
C SER A 220 9.26 14.73 13.13
N SER A 221 10.16 15.64 13.51
CA SER A 221 10.81 16.54 12.55
C SER A 221 11.61 15.77 11.48
N TRP A 222 11.78 14.46 11.65
CA TRP A 222 12.45 13.57 10.72
C TRP A 222 11.52 13.09 9.61
N ASN A 223 10.33 12.55 9.94
CA ASN A 223 9.32 12.32 8.91
C ASN A 223 8.91 13.64 8.29
N ARG A 224 8.78 14.71 9.08
CA ARG A 224 8.46 16.03 8.52
C ARG A 224 9.60 16.62 7.68
N ARG A 225 10.90 16.41 7.97
CA ARG A 225 11.98 16.89 7.07
C ARG A 225 12.17 16.03 5.85
N MET A 226 12.04 14.71 5.95
CA MET A 226 12.15 13.83 4.78
C MET A 226 10.92 13.99 3.88
N TRP A 227 9.72 14.05 4.48
CA TRP A 227 8.48 14.34 3.76
C TRP A 227 8.38 15.79 3.32
N ASP A 228 8.76 16.81 4.10
CA ASP A 228 8.70 18.21 3.66
C ASP A 228 9.85 18.56 2.71
N ALA A 229 11.03 17.92 2.77
CA ALA A 229 12.06 18.10 1.74
C ALA A 229 11.59 17.54 0.40
N HIS A 230 11.17 16.27 0.36
CA HIS A 230 10.60 15.68 -0.86
C HIS A 230 9.29 16.37 -1.29
N ARG A 231 8.44 16.85 -0.37
CA ARG A 231 7.18 17.55 -0.70
C ARG A 231 7.37 19.01 -1.08
N VAL A 232 8.40 19.70 -0.59
CA VAL A 232 8.75 21.05 -1.05
C VAL A 232 9.36 20.99 -2.44
N GLU A 233 10.14 19.96 -2.73
CA GLU A 233 10.67 19.68 -4.07
C GLU A 233 9.54 19.24 -5.01
N TRP A 234 8.68 18.32 -4.56
CA TRP A 234 7.49 17.91 -5.31
C TRP A 234 6.47 19.04 -5.49
N ASN A 235 6.34 20.03 -4.61
CA ASN A 235 5.48 21.21 -4.84
C ASN A 235 6.17 22.33 -5.65
N LYS A 236 7.51 22.28 -5.80
CA LYS A 236 8.25 23.17 -6.70
C LYS A 236 8.30 22.61 -8.13
N GLU A 237 8.22 21.28 -8.27
CA GLU A 237 8.30 20.57 -9.54
C GLU A 237 6.98 19.91 -9.97
N SER A 238 5.98 19.83 -9.09
CA SER A 238 4.61 19.57 -9.52
C SER A 238 4.21 20.73 -10.40
N PRO A 239 3.82 20.49 -11.66
CA PRO A 239 3.25 21.53 -12.46
C PRO A 239 2.10 22.13 -11.66
N THR A 240 2.17 23.44 -11.42
CA THR A 240 0.97 24.14 -10.99
C THR A 240 -0.10 23.83 -12.03
N PHE A 241 -1.37 23.75 -11.67
CA PHE A 241 -2.46 23.53 -12.64
C PHE A 241 -2.51 24.61 -13.76
N SER A 242 -1.63 25.60 -13.70
CA SER A 242 -1.30 26.62 -14.71
C SER A 242 -0.25 26.19 -15.75
N ASP A 243 0.43 25.06 -15.60
CA ASP A 243 1.43 24.58 -16.56
C ASP A 243 0.75 23.85 -17.74
N PRO A 244 1.15 24.15 -19.00
CA PRO A 244 0.39 23.84 -20.21
C PRO A 244 0.36 22.35 -20.62
N ILE A 245 0.82 21.42 -19.77
CA ILE A 245 1.02 20.01 -20.09
C ILE A 245 -0.31 19.21 -20.07
N TRP A 246 -1.35 19.74 -19.40
CA TRP A 246 -2.70 19.16 -19.38
C TRP A 246 -3.73 20.04 -20.10
N LYS A 247 -3.39 20.57 -21.28
CA LYS A 247 -4.46 21.01 -22.20
C LYS A 247 -5.22 19.76 -22.64
N PRO A 248 -6.55 19.67 -22.43
CA PRO A 248 -7.33 18.62 -23.06
C PRO A 248 -7.07 18.70 -24.57
N LYS A 249 -6.63 17.58 -25.18
CA LYS A 249 -6.31 17.52 -26.61
C LYS A 249 -7.37 18.25 -27.41
N SER A 250 -6.95 19.15 -28.29
CA SER A 250 -7.84 19.89 -29.18
C SER A 250 -8.68 18.90 -30.00
N ALA A 251 -9.80 19.37 -30.55
CA ALA A 251 -10.63 18.52 -31.42
C ALA A 251 -9.81 17.97 -32.61
N GLU A 252 -8.87 18.76 -33.13
CA GLU A 252 -7.94 18.37 -34.19
C GLU A 252 -6.95 17.30 -33.71
N GLU A 253 -6.31 17.46 -32.55
CA GLU A 253 -5.36 16.47 -32.02
C GLU A 253 -6.03 15.12 -31.73
N ARG A 254 -7.31 15.12 -31.32
CA ARG A 254 -8.09 13.88 -31.16
C ARG A 254 -8.44 13.24 -32.49
N GLN A 255 -8.62 14.03 -33.55
CA GLN A 255 -8.90 13.54 -34.88
C GLN A 255 -7.63 12.97 -35.53
N GLU A 256 -6.48 13.61 -35.35
CA GLU A 256 -5.17 13.10 -35.78
C GLU A 256 -4.80 11.79 -35.07
N GLU A 257 -5.03 11.69 -33.77
CA GLU A 257 -4.79 10.44 -33.04
C GLU A 257 -5.69 9.29 -33.55
N LYS A 258 -6.95 9.59 -33.90
CA LYS A 258 -7.84 8.60 -34.52
C LYS A 258 -7.34 8.16 -35.90
N ILE A 259 -6.86 9.10 -36.72
CA ILE A 259 -6.30 8.80 -38.04
C ILE A 259 -5.04 7.92 -37.90
N GLN A 260 -4.13 8.27 -36.99
CA GLN A 260 -2.92 7.47 -36.73
C GLN A 260 -3.25 6.06 -36.25
N LYS A 261 -4.24 5.90 -35.35
CA LYS A 261 -4.69 4.57 -34.90
C LYS A 261 -5.28 3.74 -36.04
N HIS A 262 -6.02 4.36 -36.96
CA HIS A 262 -6.54 3.67 -38.15
C HIS A 262 -5.44 3.27 -39.13
N LEU A 263 -4.43 4.12 -39.35
CA LEU A 263 -3.28 3.81 -40.19
C LEU A 263 -2.42 2.67 -39.61
N ALA A 264 -2.18 2.69 -38.29
CA ALA A 264 -1.45 1.62 -37.63
C ALA A 264 -2.21 0.28 -37.64
N ALA A 265 -3.55 0.32 -37.60
CA ALA A 265 -4.38 -0.88 -37.70
C ALA A 265 -4.36 -1.47 -39.12
N SER A 266 -4.43 -0.62 -40.16
CA SER A 266 -4.39 -1.09 -41.55
C SER A 266 -3.02 -1.64 -41.95
N GLU A 267 -1.94 -1.12 -41.36
CA GLU A 267 -0.59 -1.65 -41.57
C GLU A 267 -0.38 -3.04 -40.96
N LYS A 268 -1.09 -3.36 -39.87
CA LYS A 268 -1.10 -4.70 -39.26
C LYS A 268 -1.87 -5.75 -40.07
N GLU A 269 -2.80 -5.34 -40.93
CA GLU A 269 -3.55 -6.24 -41.80
C GLU A 269 -2.85 -6.52 -43.14
N ARG A 270 -1.71 -5.88 -43.43
CA ARG A 270 -0.94 -6.24 -44.62
C ARG A 270 -0.31 -7.63 -44.45
N PRO A 271 -0.61 -8.58 -45.34
CA PRO A 271 0.04 -9.88 -45.33
C PRO A 271 1.55 -9.68 -45.52
N ARG A 272 2.35 -10.35 -44.67
CA ARG A 272 3.81 -10.28 -44.77
C ARG A 272 4.24 -10.88 -46.11
N PRO A 273 5.07 -10.18 -46.89
CA PRO A 273 5.59 -10.74 -48.13
C PRO A 273 6.44 -11.98 -47.80
N GLY A 274 5.97 -13.15 -48.22
CA GLY A 274 6.67 -14.44 -48.04
C GLY A 274 5.99 -15.43 -47.10
N GLU A 275 4.84 -15.12 -46.48
CA GLU A 275 4.09 -16.11 -45.72
C GLU A 275 3.27 -17.02 -46.67
N PRO A 276 3.50 -18.35 -46.68
CA PRO A 276 2.79 -19.25 -47.59
C PRO A 276 1.30 -19.25 -47.26
N GLU A 277 0.50 -19.01 -48.29
CA GLU A 277 -0.96 -18.94 -48.24
C GLU A 277 -1.52 -20.22 -47.62
N LYS A 278 -2.02 -20.12 -46.38
CA LYS A 278 -2.68 -21.24 -45.69
C LYS A 278 -4.01 -21.52 -46.40
N VAL A 279 -3.97 -22.45 -47.36
CA VAL A 279 -5.15 -23.05 -47.97
C VAL A 279 -6.02 -23.62 -46.87
N SER A 280 -7.16 -22.97 -46.63
CA SER A 280 -8.14 -23.42 -45.65
C SER A 280 -8.77 -24.74 -46.12
N PRO A 281 -8.82 -25.78 -45.28
CA PRO A 281 -9.46 -27.03 -45.66
C PRO A 281 -10.98 -26.86 -45.79
N PRO A 282 -11.63 -27.61 -46.70
CA PRO A 282 -13.06 -27.49 -46.96
C PRO A 282 -13.89 -27.90 -45.73
N HIS A 283 -14.90 -27.08 -45.44
CA HIS A 283 -15.91 -27.31 -44.42
C HIS A 283 -16.57 -28.70 -44.59
N VAL A 284 -16.29 -29.59 -43.64
CA VAL A 284 -17.06 -30.83 -43.47
C VAL A 284 -18.30 -30.49 -42.64
N LEU A 285 -19.47 -30.54 -43.29
CA LEU A 285 -20.78 -30.55 -42.66
C LEU A 285 -20.94 -31.84 -41.85
N GLN A 286 -20.89 -31.77 -40.52
CA GLN A 286 -21.31 -32.87 -39.65
C GLN A 286 -22.60 -32.52 -38.89
N GLY A 287 -23.70 -33.00 -39.47
CA GLY A 287 -24.73 -33.84 -38.85
C GLY A 287 -24.97 -33.76 -37.35
N SER A 288 -26.16 -33.28 -37.04
CA SER A 288 -26.96 -33.43 -35.82
C SER A 288 -27.04 -34.88 -35.31
N LYS A 289 -26.68 -35.10 -34.03
CA LYS A 289 -27.09 -36.26 -33.19
C LYS A 289 -27.19 -35.77 -31.74
N SER A 290 -28.40 -35.57 -31.24
CA SER A 290 -29.22 -36.51 -30.46
C SER A 290 -28.81 -36.59 -28.99
N SER A 291 -29.73 -36.10 -28.16
CA SER A 291 -29.85 -36.19 -26.71
C SER A 291 -29.53 -37.55 -26.11
N GLY A 292 -28.74 -37.55 -25.04
CA GLY A 292 -28.57 -38.68 -24.13
C GLY A 292 -28.11 -38.20 -22.75
N SER A 293 -29.02 -38.16 -21.78
CA SER A 293 -28.72 -38.01 -20.35
C SER A 293 -28.19 -39.33 -19.78
N PRO A 294 -27.28 -39.26 -18.79
CA PRO A 294 -27.29 -40.22 -17.68
C PRO A 294 -27.34 -39.42 -16.36
N VAL A 295 -28.39 -39.60 -15.54
CA VAL A 295 -28.53 -40.64 -14.49
C VAL A 295 -27.33 -40.70 -13.55
N GLY A 296 -27.62 -40.43 -12.28
CA GLY A 296 -26.63 -40.09 -11.27
C GLY A 296 -25.89 -41.28 -10.68
N ALA A 297 -24.84 -40.94 -9.95
CA ALA A 297 -24.16 -41.84 -9.03
C ALA A 297 -23.86 -41.06 -7.75
N GLN A 298 -24.64 -41.35 -6.71
CA GLN A 298 -24.28 -41.11 -5.33
C GLN A 298 -23.17 -42.09 -4.97
N THR A 299 -22.06 -41.59 -4.42
CA THR A 299 -21.11 -42.42 -3.67
C THR A 299 -21.01 -41.89 -2.25
N ASN A 300 -21.60 -42.67 -1.36
CA ASN A 300 -21.37 -42.64 0.07
C ASN A 300 -19.88 -42.91 0.35
N LEU A 301 -19.27 -42.13 1.24
CA LEU A 301 -18.02 -42.49 1.92
C LEU A 301 -18.33 -42.76 3.40
N PRO A 302 -17.97 -43.94 3.93
CA PRO A 302 -18.11 -44.26 5.34
C PRO A 302 -16.96 -43.68 6.17
N GLY A 303 -17.28 -43.39 7.44
CA GLY A 303 -16.37 -42.84 8.43
C GLY A 303 -15.21 -43.76 8.81
N MET A 304 -14.20 -43.14 9.41
CA MET A 304 -13.18 -43.81 10.20
C MET A 304 -13.08 -43.09 11.55
N ASP A 305 -13.66 -43.72 12.55
CA ASP A 305 -13.23 -43.59 13.94
C ASP A 305 -11.90 -44.33 14.09
N ALA A 306 -10.92 -43.70 14.73
CA ALA A 306 -9.86 -44.39 15.45
C ALA A 306 -9.26 -43.48 16.52
N ALA A 307 -9.70 -43.70 17.75
CA ALA A 307 -8.99 -43.31 18.96
C ALA A 307 -7.74 -44.18 19.12
N ILE A 308 -6.60 -43.58 19.48
CA ILE A 308 -5.54 -44.26 20.24
C ILE A 308 -5.03 -43.30 21.30
N ALA A 309 -5.20 -43.74 22.55
CA ALA A 309 -4.57 -43.23 23.75
C ALA A 309 -3.21 -43.93 23.96
N GLY A 310 -2.29 -43.26 24.65
CA GLY A 310 -1.26 -43.89 25.48
C GLY A 310 0.20 -43.63 25.08
N ALA A 311 0.83 -42.65 25.74
CA ALA A 311 1.91 -42.81 26.72
C ALA A 311 2.44 -41.42 27.14
#